data_AF-A0A369M7H5-F1
#
_entry.id   AF-A0A369M7H5-F1
#
_cell.length_a   1.000
_cell.length_b   1.000
_cell.length_c   1.000
_cell.angle_alpha   90.00
_cell.angle_beta   90.00
_cell.angle_gamma   90.00
#
_symmetry.space_group_name_H-M   'P 1'
#
loop_
_entity.id
_entity.type
_entity.pdbx_description
1 polymer ?
#
loop_
_entity_poly.entity_id
_entity_poly.type
_entity_poly.pdbx_seq_one_letter_code
_entity_poly.pdbx_strand_id
1 'polypeptide(L)'
;MTRGQRAAGIAARVAVALVFAVNVQCAASFALWPEAFAAGFELAGVPGAAAVRGLGVAFLMWNATYPPVIANPRRFRALFAVLLVQQVVGLTGESWILLSLPVGHAALAASIIRFIAFDAAGLMLMAAALSWLVLADRRARRAATGPGA
;
A
#
# COMPACT_ATOMS: atom_id res chain seq x y z
N MET A 1 -2.97 -21.92 -18.52
CA MET A 1 -2.06 -20.81 -18.13
C MET A 1 -0.63 -21.25 -18.36
N THR A 2 0.21 -20.39 -18.94
CA THR A 2 1.66 -20.68 -19.08
C THR A 2 2.36 -20.61 -17.72
N ARG A 3 3.56 -21.22 -17.60
CA ARG A 3 4.40 -21.11 -16.39
C ARG A 3 4.65 -19.65 -16.00
N GLY A 4 4.93 -18.79 -16.98
CA GLY A 4 5.13 -17.35 -16.77
C GLY A 4 3.89 -16.62 -16.25
N GLN A 5 2.69 -16.96 -16.75
CA GLN A 5 1.44 -16.41 -16.21
C GLN A 5 1.21 -16.82 -14.76
N ARG A 6 1.48 -18.09 -14.43
CA ARG A 6 1.33 -18.57 -13.05
C ARG A 6 2.29 -17.85 -12.11
N ALA A 7 3.57 -17.75 -12.49
CA ALA A 7 4.59 -17.05 -11.70
C ALA A 7 4.22 -15.57 -11.47
N ALA A 8 3.85 -14.83 -12.51
CA ALA A 8 3.44 -13.43 -12.37
C ALA A 8 2.18 -13.28 -11.48
N GLY A 9 1.26 -14.24 -11.55
CA GLY A 9 0.09 -14.28 -10.66
C GLY A 9 0.47 -14.46 -9.19
N ILE A 10 1.40 -15.36 -8.89
CA ILE A 10 1.89 -15.59 -7.52
C ILE A 10 2.66 -14.35 -7.04
N ALA A 11 3.55 -13.80 -7.86
CA ALA A 11 4.32 -12.60 -7.52
C ALA A 11 3.41 -11.41 -7.17
N ALA A 12 2.34 -11.18 -7.95
CA ALA A 12 1.34 -10.16 -7.65
C ALA A 12 0.65 -10.39 -6.29
N ARG A 13 0.26 -11.62 -5.98
CA ARG A 13 -0.39 -11.94 -4.70
C ARG A 13 0.54 -11.73 -3.52
N VAL A 14 1.79 -12.18 -3.63
CA VAL A 14 2.81 -12.01 -2.59
C VAL A 14 3.13 -10.53 -2.39
N ALA A 15 3.37 -9.77 -3.46
CA ALA A 15 3.64 -8.34 -3.39
C ALA A 15 2.53 -7.57 -2.67
N VAL A 16 1.27 -7.78 -3.07
CA VAL A 16 0.12 -7.11 -2.45
C VAL A 16 -0.11 -7.59 -1.02
N ALA A 17 0.09 -8.88 -0.73
CA ALA A 17 -0.04 -9.42 0.63
C ALA A 17 1.02 -8.90 1.61
N LEU A 18 2.25 -8.67 1.14
CA LEU A 18 3.31 -8.08 1.97
C LEU A 18 2.95 -6.64 2.37
N VAL A 19 2.54 -5.81 1.39
CA VAL A 19 2.12 -4.43 1.66
C VAL A 19 0.90 -4.42 2.58
N PHE A 20 -0.09 -5.28 2.32
CA PHE A 20 -1.26 -5.45 3.19
C PHE A 20 -0.88 -5.81 4.63
N ALA A 21 0.02 -6.77 4.82
CA ALA A 21 0.42 -7.21 6.15
C ALA A 21 1.08 -6.07 6.96
N VAL A 22 1.98 -5.31 6.32
CA VAL A 22 2.63 -4.15 6.95
C VAL A 22 1.60 -3.07 7.30
N ASN A 23 0.68 -2.77 6.39
CA ASN A 23 -0.35 -1.76 6.62
C ASN A 23 -1.32 -2.17 7.73
N VAL A 24 -1.75 -3.43 7.77
CA VAL A 24 -2.63 -3.96 8.83
C VAL A 24 -1.90 -4.00 10.16
N GLN A 25 -0.61 -4.36 10.18
CA GLN A 25 0.20 -4.27 11.39
C GLN A 25 0.26 -2.81 11.90
N CYS A 26 0.50 -1.83 11.03
CA CYS A 26 0.49 -0.42 11.38
C CYS A 26 -0.87 0.02 11.93
N ALA A 27 -1.96 -0.33 11.24
CA ALA A 27 -3.33 -0.06 11.66
C ALA A 27 -3.62 -0.62 13.06
N ALA A 28 -3.28 -1.89 13.29
CA ALA A 28 -3.45 -2.55 14.57
C ALA A 28 -2.59 -1.89 15.66
N SER A 29 -1.36 -1.50 15.33
CA SER A 29 -0.46 -0.84 16.28
C SER A 29 -1.05 0.49 16.77
N PHE A 30 -1.56 1.31 15.86
CA PHE A 30 -2.21 2.58 16.19
C PHE A 30 -3.53 2.40 16.92
N ALA A 31 -4.31 1.36 16.57
CA ALA A 31 -5.60 1.13 17.22
C ALA A 31 -5.45 0.61 18.66
N LEU A 32 -4.53 -0.33 18.87
CA LEU A 32 -4.37 -1.08 20.13
C LEU A 32 -3.41 -0.41 21.11
N TRP A 33 -2.37 0.30 20.64
CA TRP A 33 -1.39 0.98 21.48
C TRP A 33 -1.17 2.45 21.06
N PRO A 34 -2.23 3.27 20.96
CA PRO A 34 -2.12 4.62 20.42
C PRO A 34 -1.16 5.53 21.20
N GLU A 35 -1.02 5.35 22.51
CA GLU A 35 -0.15 6.14 23.38
C GLU A 35 1.33 5.99 23.00
N ALA A 36 1.72 4.81 22.50
CA ALA A 36 3.09 4.55 22.06
C ALA A 36 3.47 5.34 20.79
N PHE A 37 2.47 5.82 20.03
CA PHE A 37 2.69 6.52 18.77
C PHE A 37 2.28 8.00 18.82
N ALA A 38 1.47 8.43 19.79
CA ALA A 38 0.97 9.80 19.91
C ALA A 38 2.08 10.87 19.93
N ALA A 39 3.19 10.61 20.64
CA ALA A 39 4.34 11.51 20.66
C ALA A 39 4.96 11.74 19.27
N GLY A 40 4.90 10.73 18.39
CA GLY A 40 5.35 10.84 17.00
C GLY A 40 4.47 11.74 16.14
N PHE A 41 3.28 12.09 16.62
CA PHE A 41 2.38 13.08 16.01
C PHE A 41 2.34 14.39 16.80
N GLU A 42 3.18 14.54 17.82
CA GLU A 42 3.17 15.66 18.78
C GLU A 42 1.82 15.83 19.49
N LEU A 43 1.11 14.71 19.66
CA LEU A 43 -0.15 14.64 20.38
C LEU A 43 0.06 14.05 21.78
N ALA A 44 -0.79 14.44 22.72
CA ALA A 44 -0.71 13.97 24.10
C ALA A 44 -2.10 13.76 24.72
N GLY A 45 -2.10 12.99 25.82
CA GLY A 45 -3.30 12.72 26.62
C GLY A 45 -4.39 11.98 25.85
N VAL A 46 -5.61 12.06 26.40
CA VAL A 46 -6.79 11.38 25.85
C VAL A 46 -7.11 11.80 24.40
N PRO A 47 -7.08 13.10 24.03
CA PRO A 47 -7.34 13.51 22.65
C PRO A 47 -6.32 12.95 21.67
N GLY A 48 -5.04 12.92 22.05
CA GLY A 48 -3.99 12.35 21.20
C GLY A 48 -4.14 10.86 20.97
N ALA A 49 -4.42 10.10 22.03
CA ALA A 49 -4.68 8.67 21.92
C ALA A 49 -5.91 8.37 21.03
N ALA A 50 -6.98 9.15 21.16
CA ALA A 50 -8.17 9.02 20.33
C ALA A 50 -7.88 9.31 18.85
N ALA A 51 -7.10 10.36 18.55
CA ALA A 51 -6.71 10.71 17.18
C ALA A 51 -5.87 9.61 16.52
N VAL A 52 -4.86 9.09 17.21
CA VAL A 52 -4.02 7.97 16.70
C VAL A 52 -4.85 6.71 16.48
N ARG A 53 -5.76 6.38 17.42
CA ARG A 53 -6.67 5.24 17.24
C ARG A 53 -7.57 5.42 16.02
N GLY A 54 -8.07 6.63 15.79
CA GLY A 54 -8.82 6.99 14.58
C GLY A 54 -8.00 6.79 13.30
N LEU A 55 -6.72 7.17 13.31
CA LEU A 55 -5.80 6.90 12.19
C LEU A 55 -5.63 5.40 11.95
N GLY A 56 -5.53 4.60 13.00
CA GLY A 56 -5.50 3.13 12.90
C GLY A 56 -6.75 2.55 12.21
N VAL A 57 -7.94 3.04 12.58
CA VAL A 57 -9.21 2.64 11.93
C VAL A 57 -9.24 3.06 10.46
N ALA A 58 -8.81 4.30 10.16
CA ALA A 58 -8.75 4.79 8.79
C ALA A 58 -7.79 3.96 7.92
N PHE A 59 -6.60 3.62 8.44
CA PHE A 59 -5.66 2.70 7.79
C PHE A 59 -6.31 1.35 7.50
N LEU A 60 -7.02 0.76 8.46
CA LEU A 60 -7.70 -0.51 8.24
C LEU A 60 -8.78 -0.42 7.14
N MET A 61 -9.55 0.68 7.13
CA MET A 61 -10.56 0.94 6.10
C MET A 61 -9.94 1.02 4.70
N TRP A 62 -8.80 1.71 4.54
CA TRP A 62 -8.07 1.78 3.28
C TRP A 62 -7.57 0.42 2.79
N ASN A 63 -7.39 -0.56 3.68
CA ASN A 63 -6.93 -1.90 3.35
C ASN A 63 -8.05 -2.86 2.88
N ALA A 64 -9.33 -2.45 2.93
CA ALA A 64 -10.45 -3.31 2.51
C ALA A 64 -10.41 -3.75 1.04
N THR A 65 -9.69 -3.01 0.19
CA THR A 65 -9.50 -3.28 -1.24
C THR A 65 -8.43 -4.35 -1.52
N TYR A 66 -7.55 -4.65 -0.55
CA TYR A 66 -6.43 -5.58 -0.73
C TYR A 66 -6.84 -7.06 -0.81
N PRO A 67 -7.72 -7.61 0.07
CA PRO A 67 -8.05 -9.04 0.06
C PRO A 67 -8.57 -9.57 -1.29
N PRO A 68 -9.47 -8.87 -2.02
CA PRO A 68 -9.88 -9.31 -3.35
C PRO A 68 -8.71 -9.43 -4.34
N VAL A 69 -7.78 -8.45 -4.32
CA VAL A 69 -6.60 -8.44 -5.20
C VAL A 69 -5.64 -9.58 -4.83
N ILE A 70 -5.44 -9.85 -3.54
CA ILE A 70 -4.64 -11.00 -3.06
C ILE A 70 -5.28 -12.34 -3.46
N ALA A 71 -6.61 -12.43 -3.43
CA ALA A 71 -7.32 -13.65 -3.81
C ALA A 71 -7.18 -13.92 -5.32
N ASN A 72 -7.43 -12.90 -6.15
CA ASN A 72 -7.33 -13.03 -7.61
C ASN A 72 -7.00 -11.71 -8.31
N PRO A 73 -5.71 -11.39 -8.51
CA PRO A 73 -5.30 -10.08 -9.04
C PRO A 73 -5.68 -9.90 -10.52
N ARG A 74 -6.00 -10.98 -11.25
CA ARG A 74 -6.46 -10.92 -12.65
C ARG A 74 -7.95 -10.60 -12.76
N ARG A 75 -8.76 -11.13 -11.85
CA ARG A 75 -10.18 -10.80 -11.76
C ARG A 75 -10.37 -9.36 -11.27
N PHE A 76 -9.58 -8.95 -10.28
CA PHE A 76 -9.72 -7.66 -9.61
C PHE A 76 -8.66 -6.62 -10.06
N ARG A 77 -8.36 -6.57 -11.37
CA ARG A 77 -7.34 -5.65 -11.92
C ARG A 77 -7.67 -4.18 -11.69
N ALA A 78 -8.96 -3.82 -11.78
CA ALA A 78 -9.40 -2.46 -11.48
C ALA A 78 -9.12 -2.09 -10.02
N LEU A 79 -9.43 -2.98 -9.07
CA LEU A 79 -9.08 -2.77 -7.66
C LEU A 79 -7.56 -2.70 -7.45
N PHE A 80 -6.78 -3.51 -8.17
CA PHE A 80 -5.32 -3.40 -8.11
C PHE A 80 -4.84 -2.00 -8.56
N ALA A 81 -5.40 -1.44 -9.64
CA ALA A 81 -5.10 -0.07 -10.03
C ALA A 81 -5.52 0.95 -8.95
N VAL A 82 -6.66 0.74 -8.29
CA VAL A 82 -7.09 1.57 -7.14
C VAL A 82 -6.09 1.50 -5.99
N LEU A 83 -5.50 0.33 -5.68
CA LEU A 83 -4.44 0.23 -4.66
C LEU A 83 -3.24 1.12 -5.00
N LEU A 84 -2.81 1.16 -6.26
CA LEU A 84 -1.72 2.04 -6.68
C LEU A 84 -2.10 3.51 -6.55
N VAL A 85 -3.33 3.88 -6.90
CA VAL A 85 -3.83 5.25 -6.73
C VAL A 85 -3.86 5.63 -5.25
N GLN A 86 -4.32 4.73 -4.37
CA GLN A 86 -4.30 4.95 -2.92
C GLN A 86 -2.87 5.25 -2.42
N GLN A 87 -1.87 4.48 -2.85
CA GLN A 87 -0.47 4.74 -2.50
C GLN A 87 0.08 6.06 -3.08
N VAL A 88 -0.35 6.44 -4.29
CA VAL A 88 0.04 7.74 -4.85
C VAL A 88 -0.55 8.89 -4.04
N VAL A 89 -1.81 8.77 -3.61
CA VAL A 89 -2.46 9.78 -2.76
C VAL A 89 -1.74 9.90 -1.42
N GLY A 90 -1.41 8.78 -0.76
CA GLY A 90 -0.63 8.79 0.48
C GLY A 90 0.74 9.43 0.28
N LEU A 91 1.53 8.94 -0.67
CA LEU A 91 2.86 9.46 -0.99
C LEU A 91 2.87 10.97 -1.28
N THR A 92 1.94 11.43 -2.13
CA THR A 92 1.87 12.85 -2.51
C THR A 92 1.34 13.72 -1.38
N GLY A 93 0.32 13.27 -0.66
CA GLY A 93 -0.24 13.98 0.49
C GLY A 93 0.77 14.12 1.62
N GLU A 94 1.49 13.06 1.96
CA GLU A 94 2.50 13.06 3.01
C GLU A 94 3.72 13.89 2.62
N SER A 95 4.17 13.81 1.36
CA SER A 95 5.23 14.68 0.85
C SER A 95 4.83 16.15 0.94
N TRP A 96 3.59 16.48 0.59
CA TRP A 96 3.06 17.84 0.73
C TRP A 96 3.03 18.30 2.19
N ILE A 97 2.58 17.45 3.11
CA ILE A 97 2.58 17.76 4.55
C ILE A 97 4.01 18.02 5.03
N LEU A 98 4.98 17.16 4.68
CA LEU A 98 6.37 17.33 5.08
C LEU A 98 6.96 18.65 4.59
N LEU A 99 6.72 19.00 3.33
CA LEU A 99 7.22 20.25 2.72
C LEU A 99 6.55 21.50 3.28
N SER A 100 5.34 21.36 3.82
CA SER A 100 4.57 22.46 4.41
C SER A 100 4.82 22.61 5.92
N LEU A 101 5.63 21.74 6.52
CA LEU A 101 5.80 21.69 7.96
C LEU A 101 6.73 22.81 8.45
N PRO A 102 6.33 23.61 9.48
CA PRO A 102 7.22 24.60 10.09
C PRO A 102 8.45 23.96 10.74
N VAL A 103 9.49 24.76 10.93
CA VAL A 103 10.66 24.36 11.73
C VAL A 103 10.26 24.10 13.19
N GLY A 104 10.90 23.13 13.84
CA GLY A 104 10.63 22.75 15.23
C GLY A 104 9.88 21.43 15.41
N HIS A 105 9.35 20.85 14.33
CA HIS A 105 8.52 19.64 14.36
C HIS A 105 9.28 18.37 13.94
N ALA A 106 10.48 18.15 14.50
CA ALA A 106 11.38 17.08 14.04
C ALA A 106 10.80 15.66 14.26
N ALA A 107 10.07 15.45 15.37
CA ALA A 107 9.44 14.17 15.67
C ALA A 107 8.32 13.86 14.67
N LEU A 108 7.47 14.84 14.37
CA LEU A 108 6.40 14.74 13.37
C LEU A 108 6.96 14.53 11.96
N ALA A 109 7.99 15.28 11.57
CA ALA A 109 8.69 15.10 10.29
C ALA A 109 9.24 13.67 10.13
N ALA A 110 9.88 13.13 11.17
CA ALA A 110 10.40 11.77 11.14
C ALA A 110 9.28 10.72 10.99
N SER A 111 8.10 10.94 11.57
CA SER A 111 6.93 10.09 11.36
C SER A 111 6.42 10.17 9.93
N ILE A 112 6.28 11.37 9.36
CA ILE A 112 5.84 11.56 7.97
C ILE A 112 6.82 10.90 6.99
N ILE A 113 8.13 11.04 7.20
CA ILE A 113 9.16 10.42 6.35
C ILE A 113 9.04 8.88 6.35
N ARG A 114 8.70 8.28 7.50
CA ARG A 114 8.46 6.82 7.56
C ARG A 114 7.28 6.42 6.70
N PHE A 115 6.16 7.16 6.77
CA PHE A 115 5.01 6.88 5.92
C PHE A 115 5.33 7.04 4.42
N ILE A 116 6.01 8.12 4.03
CA ILE A 116 6.49 8.34 2.65
C ILE A 116 7.33 7.16 2.16
N ALA A 117 8.24 6.67 3.01
CA ALA A 117 9.10 5.55 2.66
C ALA A 117 8.30 4.25 2.46
N PHE A 118 7.35 3.96 3.35
CA PHE A 118 6.44 2.82 3.20
C PHE A 118 5.60 2.93 1.93
N ASP A 119 5.07 4.13 1.66
CA ASP A 119 4.20 4.35 0.53
C ASP A 119 4.91 4.22 -0.80
N ALA A 120 6.10 4.81 -0.91
CA ALA A 120 6.95 4.69 -2.10
C ALA A 120 7.39 3.23 -2.33
N ALA A 121 7.83 2.53 -1.28
CA ALA A 121 8.22 1.13 -1.39
C ALA A 121 7.06 0.22 -1.81
N GLY A 122 5.90 0.40 -1.18
CA GLY A 122 4.66 -0.31 -1.51
C GLY A 122 4.21 -0.05 -2.95
N LEU A 123 4.22 1.22 -3.38
CA LEU A 123 3.88 1.64 -4.74
C LEU A 123 4.80 0.97 -5.77
N MET A 124 6.12 1.05 -5.58
CA MET A 124 7.08 0.45 -6.50
C MET A 124 6.91 -1.06 -6.61
N LEU A 125 6.81 -1.77 -5.48
CA LEU A 125 6.64 -3.22 -5.43
C LEU A 125 5.36 -3.66 -6.14
N MET A 126 4.23 -3.03 -5.81
CA MET A 126 2.93 -3.36 -6.39
C MET A 126 2.83 -2.98 -7.87
N ALA A 127 3.38 -1.84 -8.27
CA ALA A 127 3.40 -1.41 -9.68
C ALA A 127 4.25 -2.35 -10.55
N ALA A 128 5.41 -2.78 -10.06
CA ALA A 128 6.24 -3.78 -10.73
C ALA A 128 5.48 -5.11 -10.89
N ALA A 129 4.79 -5.56 -9.84
CA ALA A 129 4.03 -6.80 -9.88
C ALA A 129 2.82 -6.74 -10.83
N LEU A 130 2.07 -5.63 -10.82
CA LEU A 130 0.98 -5.41 -11.78
C LEU A 130 1.51 -5.37 -13.22
N SER A 131 2.60 -4.65 -13.45
CA SER A 131 3.23 -4.55 -14.77
C SER A 131 3.64 -5.93 -15.29
N TRP A 132 4.29 -6.75 -14.45
CA TRP A 132 4.65 -8.12 -14.84
C TRP A 132 3.42 -8.98 -15.12
N LEU A 133 2.37 -8.89 -14.28
CA LEU A 133 1.10 -9.59 -14.50
C LEU A 133 0.50 -9.25 -15.87
N VAL A 134 0.45 -7.95 -16.22
CA VAL A 134 -0.05 -7.46 -17.52
C VAL A 134 0.80 -7.98 -18.67
N LEU A 135 2.12 -7.88 -18.57
CA LEU A 135 3.04 -8.29 -19.62
C LEU A 135 3.00 -9.81 -19.85
N ALA A 136 2.94 -10.61 -18.79
CA ALA A 136 2.83 -12.07 -18.88
C ALA A 136 1.52 -12.49 -19.58
N ASP A 137 0.41 -11.82 -19.26
CA ASP A 137 -0.89 -12.09 -19.89
C ASP A 137 -0.91 -11.66 -21.36
N ARG A 138 -0.28 -10.53 -21.71
CA ARG A 138 -0.13 -10.08 -23.11
C ARG A 138 0.72 -11.04 -23.94
N ARG A 139 1.85 -11.52 -23.38
CA ARG A 139 2.74 -12.49 -24.05
C ARG A 139 2.02 -13.81 -24.33
N ALA A 140 1.29 -14.33 -23.33
CA ALA A 140 0.51 -15.56 -23.51
C ALA A 140 -0.60 -15.42 -24.57
N ARG A 141 -1.31 -14.28 -24.62
CA ARG A 141 -2.30 -14.03 -25.67
C ARG A 141 -1.69 -13.98 -27.07
N ARG A 142 -0.56 -13.26 -27.24
CA ARG A 142 0.13 -13.17 -28.53
C ARG A 142 0.62 -14.53 -29.03
N ALA A 143 1.12 -15.38 -28.13
CA ALA A 143 1.53 -16.74 -28.47
C ALA A 143 0.35 -17.61 -28.95
N ALA A 144 -0.86 -17.37 -28.44
CA ALA A 144 -2.07 -18.10 -28.83
C ALA A 144 -2.71 -17.58 -30.13
N THR A 145 -2.33 -16.40 -30.62
CA THR A 145 -2.89 -15.78 -31.85
C THR A 145 -1.84 -15.61 -32.96
N GLY A 146 -0.63 -16.16 -32.80
CA GLY A 146 0.45 -16.04 -33.78
C GLY A 146 0.33 -17.03 -34.94
N PRO A 147 1.12 -16.88 -36.04
CA PRO A 147 0.99 -17.65 -37.29
C PRO A 147 1.29 -19.16 -37.20
N GLY A 148 1.40 -19.74 -36.00
CA GLY A 148 1.64 -21.17 -35.76
C GLY A 148 0.78 -21.73 -34.62
N ALA A 149 -0.35 -21.10 -34.32
CA ALA A 149 -1.37 -21.58 -33.38
C ALA A 149 -2.40 -22.47 -34.09
#